data_AF-A0A524DQ72-F1
#
_entry.id   AF-A0A524DQ72-F1
#
_cell.length_a   1.000
_cell.length_b   1.000
_cell.length_c   1.000
_cell.angle_alpha   90.00
_cell.angle_beta   90.00
_cell.angle_gamma   90.00
#
_symmetry.space_group_name_H-M   'P 1'
#
loop_
_entity.id
_entity.type
_entity.pdbx_description
1 polymer ?
#
loop_
_entity_poly.entity_id
_entity_poly.type
_entity_poly.pdbx_seq_one_letter_code
_entity_poly.pdbx_strand_id
1 'polypeptide(L)' 'MTDIKFAISEELRERMKKYPEIIWEKVAKSAIEKFLEKLEVADKIASKSSFTMEDSDKLGDEIKQKMWERHKFYLENLKK' A
#
# COMPACT_ATOMS: atom_id res chain seq x y z
N MET A 1 -7.99 -16.57 -25.42
CA MET A 1 -8.42 -15.35 -24.71
C MET A 1 -9.40 -15.78 -23.64
N THR A 2 -9.32 -15.19 -22.45
CA THR A 2 -10.20 -15.50 -21.33
C THR A 2 -11.00 -14.26 -20.99
N ASP A 3 -12.32 -14.38 -20.91
CA ASP A 3 -13.22 -13.26 -20.63
C ASP A 3 -13.45 -13.11 -19.14
N ILE A 4 -13.47 -11.86 -18.67
CA ILE A 4 -13.84 -11.53 -17.29
C ILE A 4 -15.07 -10.64 -17.32
N LYS A 5 -16.11 -11.01 -16.58
CA LYS A 5 -17.35 -10.24 -16.43
C LYS A 5 -17.48 -9.75 -15.00
N PHE A 6 -17.79 -8.46 -14.85
CA PHE A 6 -18.03 -7.83 -13.56
C PHE A 6 -19.38 -7.13 -13.57
N ALA A 7 -20.10 -7.21 -12.46
CA ALA A 7 -21.27 -6.37 -12.24
C ALA A 7 -20.81 -4.95 -11.86
N ILE A 8 -21.43 -3.94 -12.46
CA ILE A 8 -21.25 -2.53 -12.12
C ILE A 8 -22.58 -1.96 -11.65
N SER A 9 -22.55 -0.96 -10.77
CA SER A 9 -23.77 -0.25 -10.37
C SER A 9 -24.36 0.53 -11.54
N GLU A 10 -25.68 0.71 -11.54
CA GLU A 10 -26.34 1.49 -12.60
C GLU A 10 -25.86 2.95 -12.61
N GLU A 11 -25.59 3.53 -11.43
CA GLU A 11 -25.00 4.88 -11.32
C GLU A 11 -23.65 4.98 -12.04
N LEU A 12 -22.77 3.99 -11.87
CA LEU A 12 -21.47 3.97 -12.55
C LEU A 12 -21.66 3.83 -14.05
N ARG A 13 -22.59 2.97 -14.49
CA ARG A 13 -22.93 2.80 -15.90
C ARG A 13 -23.46 4.09 -16.53
N GLU A 14 -24.32 4.83 -15.83
CA GLU A 14 -24.82 6.14 -16.31
C GLU A 14 -23.69 7.16 -16.46
N ARG A 15 -22.76 7.20 -15.50
CA ARG A 15 -21.57 8.06 -15.60
C ARG A 15 -20.67 7.67 -16.75
N MET A 16 -20.47 6.38 -17.00
CA MET A 16 -19.69 5.89 -18.14
C MET A 16 -20.32 6.24 -19.49
N LYS A 17 -21.65 6.19 -19.60
CA LYS A 17 -22.38 6.58 -20.82
C LYS A 17 -22.18 8.04 -21.22
N LYS A 18 -21.80 8.93 -20.27
CA LYS A 18 -21.48 10.33 -20.57
C LYS A 18 -20.19 10.51 -21.37
N TYR A 19 -19.34 9.49 -21.42
CA TYR A 19 -18.05 9.48 -22.10
C TYR A 19 -17.96 8.29 -23.09
N PRO A 20 -18.76 8.29 -24.16
CA PRO A 20 -18.82 7.18 -25.13
C PRO A 20 -17.53 7.00 -25.94
N GLU A 21 -16.67 8.02 -26.00
CA GLU A 21 -15.36 7.99 -26.66
C GLU A 21 -14.33 7.11 -25.93
N ILE A 22 -14.59 6.77 -24.66
CA ILE A 22 -13.69 5.98 -23.83
C ILE A 22 -13.92 4.48 -24.06
N ILE A 23 -12.85 3.78 -24.43
CA ILE A 23 -12.84 2.30 -24.50
C ILE A 23 -12.62 1.75 -23.10
N TRP A 24 -13.71 1.57 -22.35
CA TRP A 24 -13.70 1.14 -20.95
C TRP A 24 -13.01 -0.21 -20.71
N GLU A 25 -13.07 -1.12 -21.68
CA GLU A 25 -12.36 -2.40 -21.60
C GLU A 25 -10.84 -2.20 -21.49
N LYS A 26 -10.28 -1.26 -22.27
CA LYS A 26 -8.85 -0.94 -22.22
C LYS A 26 -8.46 -0.31 -20.89
N VAL A 27 -9.33 0.55 -20.34
CA VAL A 27 -9.14 1.16 -19.02
C VAL A 27 -9.12 0.08 -17.93
N ALA A 28 -10.07 -0.85 -17.97
CA ALA A 28 -10.14 -1.95 -17.02
C ALA A 28 -8.89 -2.84 -17.09
N LYS A 29 -8.47 -3.25 -18.30
CA LYS A 29 -7.24 -4.03 -18.50
C LYS A 29 -6.02 -3.33 -17.91
N SER A 30 -5.82 -2.05 -18.24
CA SER A 30 -4.68 -1.28 -17.74
C SER A 30 -4.71 -1.12 -16.21
N ALA A 31 -5.90 -0.97 -15.61
CA ALA A 31 -6.04 -0.89 -14.17
C ALA A 31 -5.64 -2.22 -13.48
N ILE A 32 -6.05 -3.35 -14.06
CA ILE A 32 -5.70 -4.69 -13.56
C ILE A 32 -4.19 -4.91 -13.68
N GLU A 33 -3.59 -4.64 -14.84
CA GLU A 33 -2.14 -4.80 -15.07
C GLU A 33 -1.32 -3.98 -14.06
N LYS A 34 -1.66 -2.70 -13.87
CA LYS A 34 -0.97 -1.83 -12.90
C LYS A 34 -1.13 -2.30 -11.46
N PHE A 35 -2.27 -2.90 -11.12
CA PHE A 35 -2.48 -3.43 -9.78
C PHE A 35 -1.68 -4.71 -9.56
N LEU A 36 -1.64 -5.61 -10.56
CA LEU A 36 -0.81 -6.81 -10.54
C LEU A 36 0.67 -6.46 -10.41
N GLU A 37 1.18 -5.49 -11.18
CA GLU A 37 2.58 -5.05 -11.09
C GLU A 37 2.93 -4.60 -9.66
N LYS A 38 2.04 -3.88 -8.98
CA LYS A 38 2.24 -3.49 -7.58
C LYS A 38 2.29 -4.69 -6.63
N LEU A 39 1.41 -5.66 -6.83
CA LEU A 39 1.39 -6.89 -6.03
C LEU A 39 2.66 -7.70 -6.26
N GLU A 40 3.08 -7.88 -7.51
CA GLU A 40 4.31 -8.61 -7.86
C GLU A 40 5.56 -7.94 -7.27
N VAL A 41 5.63 -6.61 -7.28
CA VAL A 41 6.70 -5.87 -6.60
C VAL A 41 6.66 -6.09 -5.09
N ALA A 42 5.48 -6.01 -4.47
CA ALA A 42 5.32 -6.25 -3.04
C ALA A 42 5.73 -7.68 -2.66
N ASP A 43 5.28 -8.68 -3.43
CA ASP A 43 5.65 -10.08 -3.25
C ASP A 43 7.14 -10.30 -3.47
N LYS A 44 7.76 -9.63 -4.45
CA LYS A 44 9.22 -9.72 -4.67
C LYS A 44 10.02 -9.13 -3.50
N ILE A 45 9.53 -8.05 -2.88
CA ILE A 45 10.13 -7.46 -1.69
C ILE A 45 9.94 -8.39 -0.48
N ALA A 46 8.72 -8.90 -0.29
CA ALA A 46 8.37 -9.75 0.84
C ALA A 46 8.99 -11.16 0.74
N SER A 47 9.12 -11.74 -0.46
CA SER A 47 9.61 -13.12 -0.68
C SER A 47 11.05 -13.35 -0.25
N LYS A 48 11.87 -12.28 -0.20
CA LYS A 48 13.24 -12.34 0.33
C LYS A 48 13.33 -11.90 1.80
N SER A 49 12.21 -11.46 2.37
CA SER A 49 12.15 -10.96 3.73
C SER A 49 11.86 -12.12 4.68
N SER A 50 12.72 -12.31 5.67
CA SER A 50 12.41 -13.13 6.85
C SER A 50 11.77 -12.30 7.97
N PHE A 51 11.41 -11.04 7.70
CA PHE A 51 10.92 -10.10 8.71
C PHE A 51 9.55 -10.56 9.21
N THR A 52 9.51 -10.95 10.47
CA THR A 52 8.32 -11.45 11.14
C THR A 52 7.61 -10.35 11.94
N MET A 53 6.40 -10.67 12.43
CA MET A 53 5.68 -9.79 13.36
C MET A 53 6.50 -9.52 14.63
N GLU A 54 7.20 -10.53 15.14
CA GLU A 54 8.05 -10.41 16.32
C GLU A 54 9.23 -9.45 16.09
N ASP A 55 9.81 -9.46 14.88
CA ASP A 55 10.87 -8.51 14.51
C ASP A 55 10.33 -7.07 14.45
N SER A 56 9.08 -6.89 14.03
CA SER A 56 8.40 -5.59 14.06
C SER A 56 8.23 -5.07 15.48
N ASP A 57 7.80 -5.93 16.41
CA ASP A 57 7.60 -5.55 17.82
C ASP A 57 8.93 -5.19 18.48
N LYS A 58 9.97 -6.02 18.29
CA LYS A 58 11.32 -5.76 18.80
C LYS A 58 11.87 -4.42 18.29
N LEU A 59 11.74 -4.16 16.99
CA LEU A 59 12.18 -2.91 16.38
C LEU A 59 11.42 -1.71 16.95
N GLY A 60 10.11 -1.85 17.17
CA GLY A 60 9.28 -0.81 17.78
C GLY A 60 9.73 -0.44 19.20
N ASP A 61 10.04 -1.45 20.01
CA ASP A 61 10.54 -1.24 21.37
C ASP A 61 11.94 -0.62 21.39
N GLU A 62 12.85 -1.06 20.51
CA GLU A 62 14.17 -0.45 20.37
C GLU A 62 14.09 1.04 19.99
N ILE A 63 13.23 1.38 19.03
CA ILE A 63 13.03 2.77 18.60
C ILE A 63 12.48 3.59 19.76
N LYS A 64 11.48 3.08 20.49
CA LYS A 64 10.88 3.76 21.63
C LYS A 64 11.91 4.02 22.73
N GLN A 65 12.75 3.03 23.06
CA GLN A 65 13.83 3.19 24.03
C GLN A 65 14.82 4.26 23.59
N LYS A 66 15.35 4.18 22.37
CA LYS A 66 16.32 5.17 21.85
C LYS A 66 15.74 6.59 21.80
N MET A 67 14.47 6.73 21.41
CA MET A 67 13.77 8.02 21.44
C MET A 67 13.65 8.57 22.86
N TRP A 68 13.31 7.72 23.82
CA TRP A 68 13.23 8.10 25.23
C TRP A 68 14.58 8.53 25.79
N GLU A 69 15.65 7.78 25.54
CA GLU A 69 17.01 8.13 25.97
C GLU A 69 17.44 9.49 25.44
N ARG A 70 17.20 9.75 24.15
CA ARG A 70 17.48 11.04 23.52
C ARG A 70 16.66 12.17 24.14
N HIS A 71 15.39 11.93 24.41
CA HIS A 71 14.51 12.93 25.03
C HIS A 71 14.93 13.21 26.49
N LYS A 72 15.28 12.17 27.25
CA LYS A 72 15.80 12.28 28.61
C LYS A 72 17.08 13.10 28.65
N PHE A 73 18.03 12.82 27.78
CA PHE A 73 19.27 13.60 27.64
C PHE A 73 18.98 15.08 27.37
N TYR A 74 18.02 15.38 26.48
CA TYR A 74 17.62 16.76 26.22
C TYR A 74 17.05 17.45 27.47
N LEU A 75 16.16 16.78 28.21
CA LEU A 75 15.57 17.32 29.44
C LEU A 75 16.61 17.55 30.55
N GLU A 76 17.61 16.68 30.67
CA GLU A 76 18.68 16.82 31.66
C GLU A 76 19.62 17.99 31.34
N ASN A 77 19.89 18.26 30.06
CA ASN A 77 20.73 19.39 29.64
C ASN A 77 19.99 20.73 29.64
N LEU A 78 18.66 20.74 29.63
CA LEU A 78 17.86 21.97 29.84
C LEU A 78 17.79 22.41 31.30
N LYS A 79 18.10 21.51 32.25
CA LYS A 79 18.04 21.76 33.70
C LYS A 79 19.40 22.19 34.29
N LYS A 80 20.45 22.27 33.46
CA LYS A 80 21.75 22.85 33.80
C LYS A 80 21.84 24.26 33.24
#